data_AF-T1EHH8-F1
#
_entry.id   AF-T1EHH8-F1
#
_cell.length_a   1.000
_cell.length_b   1.000
_cell.length_c   1.000
_cell.angle_alpha   90.00
_cell.angle_beta   90.00
_cell.angle_gamma   90.00
#
_symmetry.space_group_name_H-M   'P 1'
#
loop_
_entity.id
_entity.type
_entity.pdbx_description
1 polymer ?
#
loop_
_entity_poly.entity_id
_entity_poly.type
_entity_poly.pdbx_seq_one_letter_code
_entity_poly.pdbx_strand_id
1 'polypeptide(L)' 'LASQDIIVVGVEYRIGPDGFLNMQYSNSGLKDQILALKWIRDNIGYFGGDKNRITLAGE' A
#
# COMPACT_ATOMS: atom_id res chain seq x y z
N LEU A 1 -5.12 -17.25 -2.31
CA LEU A 1 -5.81 -15.93 -2.32
C LEU A 1 -6.65 -15.74 -3.57
N ALA A 2 -6.10 -15.91 -4.78
CA ALA A 2 -6.85 -15.68 -6.03
C ALA A 2 -8.09 -16.59 -6.25
N SER A 3 -8.21 -17.70 -5.51
CA SER A 3 -9.39 -18.58 -5.52
C SER A 3 -10.50 -18.17 -4.54
N GLN A 4 -10.29 -17.09 -3.79
CA GLN A 4 -11.28 -16.49 -2.89
C GLN A 4 -11.88 -15.25 -3.56
N ASP A 5 -13.10 -14.88 -3.18
CA ASP A 5 -13.79 -13.69 -3.69
C ASP A 5 -13.22 -12.40 -3.06
N ILE A 6 -11.94 -12.14 -3.34
CA ILE A 6 -11.17 -11.01 -2.84
C ILE A 6 -10.27 -10.45 -3.94
N ILE A 7 -9.96 -9.16 -3.84
CA ILE A 7 -8.93 -8.52 -4.65
C ILE A 7 -7.63 -8.47 -3.84
N VAL A 8 -6.54 -8.95 -4.43
CA VAL A 8 -5.19 -8.87 -3.85
C VAL A 8 -4.44 -7.75 -4.53
N VAL A 9 -3.87 -6.83 -3.75
CA VAL A 9 -3.05 -5.73 -4.25
C VAL A 9 -1.66 -5.82 -3.60
N GLY A 10 -0.63 -6.02 -4.43
CA GLY A 10 0.76 -5.89 -4.02
C GLY A 10 1.22 -4.45 -4.16
N VAL A 11 1.99 -3.95 -3.19
CA VAL A 11 2.56 -2.60 -3.22
C VAL A 11 4.06 -2.68 -3.03
N GLU A 12 4.79 -2.03 -3.92
CA GLU A 12 6.21 -1.78 -3.74
C GLU A 12 6.42 -0.43 -3.07
N TYR A 13 7.48 -0.32 -2.28
CA TYR A 13 7.86 0.91 -1.59
C TYR A 13 9.38 0.98 -1.52
N ARG A 14 9.93 2.19 -1.33
CA ARG A 14 11.37 2.34 -1.23
C ARG A 14 11.93 1.63 -0.01
N ILE A 15 13.03 0.92 -0.21
CA ILE A 15 13.79 0.18 0.82
C ILE A 15 15.17 0.77 1.03
N GLY A 16 15.88 0.32 2.07
CA GLY A 16 17.26 0.72 2.33
C GLY A 16 17.45 2.24 2.46
N PRO A 17 18.57 2.79 2.00
CA PRO A 17 18.83 4.23 2.06
C PRO A 17 17.77 5.08 1.35
N ASP A 18 17.25 4.63 0.21
CA ASP A 18 16.27 5.41 -0.56
C ASP A 18 14.93 5.57 0.17
N GLY A 19 14.57 4.59 1.01
CA GLY A 19 13.37 4.61 1.83
C GLY A 19 13.57 5.17 3.24
N PHE A 20 14.78 5.03 3.78
CA PHE A 20 15.01 5.15 5.23
C PHE A 20 16.35 5.81 5.62
N LEU A 21 17.09 6.41 4.67
CA LEU A 21 18.31 7.15 5.02
C LEU A 21 17.94 8.42 5.80
N ASN A 22 18.44 8.48 7.02
CA ASN A 22 18.07 9.52 7.96
C ASN A 22 18.96 10.75 7.81
N MET A 23 18.49 11.78 7.10
CA MET A 23 19.06 13.14 7.20
C MET A 23 18.28 14.05 8.16
N GLN A 24 17.01 13.76 8.44
CA GLN A 24 16.17 14.56 9.35
C GLN A 24 14.76 13.96 9.62
N TYR A 25 14.62 12.65 9.85
CA TYR A 25 13.32 11.95 10.04
C TYR A 25 12.51 11.66 8.76
N SER A 26 13.16 11.33 7.64
CA SER A 26 12.42 10.97 6.42
C SER A 26 12.08 9.47 6.39
N ASN A 27 10.85 9.12 6.77
CA ASN A 27 10.27 7.78 6.56
C ASN A 27 9.69 7.65 5.15
N SER A 28 10.52 7.87 4.13
CA SER A 28 10.11 7.88 2.72
C SER A 28 9.40 6.57 2.32
N GLY A 29 9.93 5.42 2.73
CA GLY A 29 9.30 4.12 2.47
C GLY A 29 7.91 3.98 3.11
N LEU A 30 7.71 4.49 4.34
CA LEU A 30 6.38 4.51 4.97
C LEU A 30 5.44 5.50 4.29
N LYS A 31 5.95 6.64 3.82
CA LYS A 31 5.15 7.61 3.06
C LYS A 31 4.68 7.02 1.72
N ASP A 32 5.50 6.20 1.08
CA ASP A 32 5.10 5.47 -0.13
C ASP A 32 3.97 4.49 0.17
N GLN A 33 4.07 3.72 1.26
CA GLN A 33 2.99 2.81 1.68
C GLN A 33 1.69 3.57 2.00
N ILE A 34 1.76 4.70 2.71
CA ILE A 34 0.59 5.55 3.00
C ILE A 34 -0.02 6.07 1.69
N LEU A 35 0.80 6.51 0.75
CA LEU A 35 0.33 7.00 -0.55
C LEU A 35 -0.34 5.86 -1.34
N ALA A 36 0.24 4.67 -1.35
CA ALA A 36 -0.34 3.50 -1.99
C ALA A 36 -1.70 3.14 -1.37
N LEU A 37 -1.83 3.16 -0.04
CA LEU A 37 -3.11 2.89 0.64
C LEU A 37 -4.19 3.93 0.30
N LYS A 38 -3.82 5.22 0.21
CA LYS A 38 -4.74 6.27 -0.24
C LYS A 38 -5.19 6.02 -1.68
N TRP A 39 -4.24 5.72 -2.57
CA TRP A 39 -4.54 5.41 -3.97
C TRP A 39 -5.46 4.20 -4.08
N ILE A 40 -5.19 3.11 -3.36
CA ILE A 40 -6.05 1.93 -3.33
C ILE A 40 -7.45 2.32 -2.87
N ARG A 41 -7.60 2.97 -1.71
CA ARG A 41 -8.92 3.36 -1.20
C ARG A 41 -9.71 4.22 -2.20
N ASP A 42 -9.03 5.12 -2.89
CA ASP A 42 -9.69 6.07 -3.80
C ASP A 42 -9.99 5.44 -5.19
N ASN A 43 -9.32 4.33 -5.56
CA ASN A 43 -9.43 3.73 -6.90
C ASN A 43 -9.93 2.28 -6.93
N ILE A 44 -9.97 1.55 -5.82
CA ILE A 44 -10.28 0.10 -5.82
C ILE A 44 -11.68 -0.21 -6.36
N GLY A 45 -12.61 0.75 -6.28
CA GLY A 45 -13.94 0.65 -6.87
C GLY A 45 -13.94 0.43 -8.39
N TYR A 46 -12.95 0.97 -9.11
CA TYR A 46 -12.81 0.76 -10.56
C TYR A 46 -12.41 -0.67 -10.92
N PHE A 47 -11.90 -1.44 -9.95
CA PHE A 47 -11.52 -2.84 -10.09
C PHE A 47 -12.56 -3.79 -9.47
N GLY A 48 -13.71 -3.26 -9.03
CA GLY A 48 -14.79 -4.03 -8.40
C GLY A 48 -14.64 -4.24 -6.89
N GLY A 49 -13.70 -3.58 -6.21
CA GLY A 49 -13.54 -3.68 -4.77
C GLY A 49 -14.35 -2.66 -3.97
N ASP A 50 -14.56 -2.95 -2.68
CA ASP A 50 -15.22 -2.05 -1.74
C ASP A 50 -14.18 -1.26 -0.92
N LYS A 51 -14.15 0.05 -1.11
CA LYS A 51 -13.24 0.98 -0.41
C LYS A 51 -13.39 0.97 1.13
N ASN A 52 -14.52 0.48 1.64
CA ASN A 52 -14.79 0.37 3.08
C ASN A 52 -14.39 -0.99 3.66
N ARG A 53 -13.95 -1.94 2.82
CA ARG A 53 -13.58 -3.31 3.21
C ARG A 53 -12.15 -3.64 2.77
N ILE A 54 -11.21 -2.85 3.24
CA ILE A 54 -9.77 -3.03 2.97
C ILE A 54 -9.09 -3.65 4.20
N THR A 55 -8.36 -4.74 4.00
CA THR A 55 -7.51 -5.37 5.02
C THR A 55 -6.05 -5.19 4.63
N LEU A 56 -5.24 -4.64 5.53
CA LEU A 56 -3.79 -4.54 5.36
C LEU A 56 -3.12 -5.79 5.95
N ALA A 57 -2.20 -6.40 5.21
CA ALA A 57 -1.39 -7.53 5.65
C ALA A 57 0.07 -7.35 5.20
N GLY A 58 1.01 -7.90 5.97
CA GLY A 58 2.44 -7.93 5.70
C GLY A 58 3.10 -9.03 6.53
N GLU A 59 4.30 -9.46 6.13
CA GLU A 59 5.13 -10.46 6.81
C GLU A 59 6.47 -9.83 7.23
#